data_AF-A0A1W6SR45-F1
#
_entry.id   AF-A0A1W6SR45-F1
#
_cell.length_a   1.000
_cell.length_b   1.000
_cell.length_c   1.000
_cell.angle_alpha   90.00
_cell.angle_beta   90.00
_cell.angle_gamma   90.00
#
_symmetry.space_group_name_H-M   'P 1'
#
loop_
_entity.id
_entity.type
_entity.pdbx_description
1 polymer ?
#
loop_
_entity_poly.entity_id
_entity_poly.type
_entity_poly.pdbx_seq_one_letter_code
_entity_poly.pdbx_strand_id
1 'polypeptide(L)'
;MKTQIRISQIAIAFTCIFSTPSFAEENPSLPPVQTQGQTQYISGGIGKDESEAILQAKDSWPLILELVQAADSRAQYISDVQITIRDESGNTVLDAAAEGPYLLIKLPAGKYSLDATYNATTLHRKFNLQKGLGRKVTLIWPAAKND
;
A
#
# COMPACT_ATOMS: atom_id res chain seq x y z
N MET A 1 -5.38 -32.26 -70.77
CA MET A 1 -4.86 -31.06 -70.08
C MET A 1 -5.89 -30.59 -69.06
N LYS A 2 -5.44 -30.43 -67.80
CA LYS A 2 -5.99 -29.57 -66.72
C LYS A 2 -7.38 -29.91 -66.13
N THR A 3 -7.36 -30.82 -65.14
CA THR A 3 -7.46 -30.53 -63.68
C THR A 3 -8.36 -29.36 -63.22
N GLN A 4 -9.26 -29.42 -62.22
CA GLN A 4 -9.89 -30.44 -61.36
C GLN A 4 -10.83 -29.72 -60.33
N ILE A 5 -11.68 -30.53 -59.67
CA ILE A 5 -12.19 -30.45 -58.28
C ILE A 5 -13.18 -29.33 -57.88
N ARG A 6 -14.40 -29.79 -57.53
CA ARG A 6 -15.40 -29.12 -56.69
C ARG A 6 -15.03 -29.25 -55.22
N ILE A 7 -15.12 -28.16 -54.44
CA ILE A 7 -14.87 -28.19 -52.99
C ILE A 7 -16.15 -27.83 -52.26
N SER A 8 -16.66 -28.82 -51.52
CA SER A 8 -17.78 -28.78 -50.58
C SER A 8 -17.58 -27.77 -49.46
N GLN A 9 -18.71 -27.25 -49.00
CA GLN A 9 -18.88 -26.42 -47.81
C GLN A 9 -18.25 -27.05 -46.57
N ILE A 10 -17.47 -26.26 -45.82
CA ILE A 10 -17.17 -26.53 -44.40
C ILE A 10 -17.51 -25.26 -43.64
N ALA A 11 -18.57 -25.34 -42.85
CA ALA A 11 -18.93 -24.36 -41.85
C ALA A 11 -17.92 -24.43 -40.70
N ILE A 12 -17.29 -23.30 -40.37
CA ILE A 12 -16.53 -23.13 -39.12
C ILE A 12 -17.27 -22.07 -38.33
N ALA A 13 -18.04 -22.53 -37.33
CA ALA A 13 -18.59 -21.66 -36.31
C ALA A 13 -17.43 -21.15 -35.44
N PHE A 14 -17.09 -19.87 -35.60
CA PHE A 14 -16.12 -19.17 -34.77
C PHE A 14 -16.82 -18.76 -33.47
N THR A 15 -16.75 -19.60 -32.45
CA THR A 15 -17.22 -19.24 -31.10
C THR A 15 -16.16 -18.32 -30.48
N CYS A 16 -16.34 -17.01 -30.60
CA CYS A 16 -15.52 -16.03 -29.89
C CYS A 16 -15.73 -16.20 -28.39
N ILE A 17 -14.72 -16.76 -27.71
CA ILE A 17 -14.58 -16.65 -26.26
C ILE A 17 -14.27 -15.17 -26.00
N PHE A 18 -15.29 -14.39 -25.64
CA PHE A 18 -15.08 -13.04 -25.12
C PHE A 18 -14.45 -13.16 -23.74
N SER A 19 -13.11 -13.06 -23.69
CA SER A 19 -12.41 -12.78 -22.46
C SER A 19 -12.89 -11.41 -21.96
N THR A 20 -13.71 -11.41 -20.92
CA THR A 20 -14.09 -10.18 -20.22
C THR A 20 -12.81 -9.54 -19.67
N PRO A 21 -12.45 -8.31 -20.07
CA PRO A 21 -11.46 -7.56 -19.30
C PRO A 21 -12.08 -7.33 -17.93
N SER A 22 -11.54 -7.99 -16.91
CA SER A 22 -11.85 -7.67 -15.53
C SER A 22 -11.26 -6.29 -15.28
N PHE A 23 -12.08 -5.25 -15.42
CA PHE A 23 -11.72 -3.93 -14.91
C PHE A 23 -11.58 -4.09 -13.40
N ALA A 24 -10.34 -4.05 -12.92
CA ALA A 24 -10.10 -3.77 -11.52
C ALA A 24 -10.73 -2.39 -11.27
N GLU A 25 -11.59 -2.29 -10.25
CA GLU A 25 -12.18 -1.02 -9.84
C GLU A 25 -11.04 -0.19 -9.21
N GLU A 26 -10.32 0.54 -10.04
CA GLU A 26 -9.31 1.49 -9.61
C GLU A 26 -10.08 2.64 -8.97
N ASN A 27 -10.17 2.67 -7.64
CA ASN A 27 -10.68 3.85 -6.95
C ASN A 27 -9.70 5.00 -7.29
N PRO A 28 -10.09 5.99 -8.11
CA PRO A 28 -9.18 7.00 -8.63
C PRO A 28 -8.61 7.89 -7.52
N SER A 29 -9.22 7.83 -6.32
CA SER A 29 -8.79 8.53 -5.13
C SER A 29 -7.84 7.71 -4.25
N LEU A 30 -7.62 6.41 -4.48
CA LEU A 30 -6.65 5.64 -3.72
C LEU A 30 -5.26 5.78 -4.38
N PRO A 31 -4.21 6.17 -3.64
CA PRO A 31 -2.87 6.22 -4.22
C PRO A 31 -2.44 4.84 -4.74
N PRO A 32 -1.58 4.81 -5.78
CA PRO A 32 -1.18 3.55 -6.41
C PRO A 32 -0.44 2.64 -5.42
N VAL A 33 -0.66 1.32 -5.58
CA VAL A 33 0.10 0.31 -4.82
C VAL A 33 1.54 0.30 -5.30
N GLN A 34 2.45 0.58 -4.39
CA GLN A 34 3.89 0.47 -4.56
C GLN A 34 4.38 -0.89 -4.07
N THR A 35 5.51 -1.37 -4.58
CA THR A 35 6.10 -2.66 -4.19
C THR A 35 7.59 -2.50 -3.97
N GLN A 36 8.09 -3.02 -2.86
CA GLN A 36 9.51 -3.18 -2.60
C GLN A 36 9.79 -4.62 -2.19
N GLY A 37 10.59 -5.32 -3.01
CA GLY A 37 10.81 -6.76 -2.86
C GLY A 37 9.47 -7.51 -2.93
N GLN A 38 9.07 -8.13 -1.82
CA GLN A 38 7.80 -8.85 -1.69
C GLN A 38 6.73 -8.07 -0.92
N THR A 39 7.07 -6.88 -0.40
CA THR A 39 6.16 -6.06 0.40
C THR A 39 5.45 -5.06 -0.50
N GLN A 40 4.13 -5.10 -0.48
CA GLN A 40 3.30 -4.08 -1.12
C GLN A 40 2.91 -3.03 -0.10
N TYR A 41 2.86 -1.77 -0.53
CA TYR A 41 2.44 -0.66 0.32
C TYR A 41 1.73 0.44 -0.48
N ILE A 42 0.96 1.27 0.19
CA ILE A 42 0.36 2.50 -0.33
C ILE A 42 0.78 3.62 0.61
N SER A 43 1.19 4.77 0.08
CA SER A 43 1.42 6.00 0.83
C SER A 43 0.58 7.14 0.29
N GLY A 44 0.03 7.98 1.17
CA GLY A 44 -0.70 9.18 0.76
C GLY A 44 -1.69 9.66 1.82
N GLY A 45 -2.79 10.27 1.35
CA GLY A 45 -3.83 10.80 2.22
C GLY A 45 -3.61 12.25 2.63
N ILE A 46 -3.00 13.07 1.77
CA ILE A 46 -2.95 14.52 1.98
C ILE A 46 -4.31 15.14 1.60
N GLY A 47 -4.95 14.63 0.55
CA GLY A 47 -6.32 15.00 0.18
C GLY A 47 -7.38 14.36 1.07
N LYS A 48 -8.54 15.02 1.19
CA LYS A 48 -9.71 14.45 1.89
C LYS A 48 -10.18 13.15 1.21
N ASP A 49 -10.31 13.18 -0.11
CA ASP A 49 -10.79 12.03 -0.88
C ASP A 49 -9.80 10.85 -0.80
N GLU A 50 -8.49 11.14 -0.87
CA GLU A 50 -7.45 10.11 -0.66
C GLU A 50 -7.50 9.54 0.75
N SER A 51 -7.66 10.39 1.77
CA SER A 51 -7.76 9.93 3.16
C SER A 51 -8.96 9.01 3.34
N GLU A 52 -10.12 9.38 2.79
CA GLU A 52 -11.32 8.55 2.83
C GLU A 52 -11.12 7.22 2.09
N ALA A 53 -10.51 7.25 0.90
CA ALA A 53 -10.20 6.04 0.13
C ALA A 53 -9.22 5.12 0.88
N ILE A 54 -8.18 5.67 1.49
CA ILE A 54 -7.23 4.93 2.32
C ILE A 54 -7.93 4.31 3.53
N LEU A 55 -8.78 5.07 4.21
CA LEU A 55 -9.53 4.60 5.37
C LEU A 55 -10.56 3.52 5.00
N GLN A 56 -11.08 3.51 3.77
CA GLN A 56 -11.92 2.43 3.24
C GLN A 56 -11.09 1.20 2.84
N ALA A 57 -9.91 1.41 2.26
CA ALA A 57 -9.04 0.31 1.86
C ALA A 57 -8.47 -0.46 3.07
N LYS A 58 -8.32 0.21 4.23
CA LYS A 58 -7.62 -0.28 5.43
C LYS A 58 -7.92 -1.74 5.82
N ASP A 59 -9.15 -2.22 5.61
CA ASP A 59 -9.58 -3.55 6.04
C ASP A 59 -8.87 -4.68 5.27
N SER A 60 -8.37 -4.37 4.07
CA SER A 60 -7.57 -5.30 3.25
C SER A 60 -6.06 -5.24 3.54
N TRP A 61 -5.64 -4.40 4.49
CA TRP A 61 -4.23 -4.14 4.80
C TRP A 61 -3.89 -4.52 6.25
N PRO A 62 -2.99 -5.50 6.45
CA PRO A 62 -2.59 -5.96 7.78
C PRO A 62 -2.01 -4.87 8.70
N LEU A 63 -1.36 -3.85 8.14
CA LEU A 63 -0.74 -2.77 8.88
C LEU A 63 -1.11 -1.41 8.30
N ILE A 64 -1.52 -0.49 9.17
CA ILE A 64 -1.77 0.93 8.86
C ILE A 64 -0.88 1.76 9.78
N LEU A 65 -0.06 2.63 9.21
CA LEU A 65 0.65 3.67 9.94
C LEU A 65 -0.07 5.00 9.78
N GLU A 66 -0.18 5.74 10.88
CA GLU A 66 -0.69 7.11 10.90
C GLU A 66 0.40 8.01 11.47
N LEU A 67 0.79 9.03 10.71
CA LEU A 67 1.97 9.84 10.97
C LEU A 67 1.54 11.26 11.36
N VAL A 68 1.88 11.66 12.59
CA VAL A 68 1.54 12.99 13.10
C VAL A 68 2.68 13.61 13.90
N GLN A 69 2.81 14.92 13.85
CA GLN A 69 3.66 15.70 14.74
C GLN A 69 2.79 16.41 15.78
N ALA A 70 3.18 16.36 17.05
CA ALA A 70 2.53 17.17 18.08
C ALA A 70 2.74 18.66 17.80
N ALA A 71 1.74 19.49 18.08
CA ALA A 71 1.86 20.94 18.03
C ALA A 71 0.96 21.56 19.11
N ASP A 72 1.19 22.82 19.46
CA ASP A 72 0.56 23.48 20.60
C ASP A 72 -0.98 23.52 20.53
N SER A 73 -1.52 23.60 19.31
CA SER A 73 -2.98 23.67 19.10
C SER A 73 -3.60 22.32 18.75
N ARG A 74 -3.03 21.60 17.77
CA ARG A 74 -3.51 20.30 17.31
C ARG A 74 -2.38 19.55 16.64
N ALA A 75 -2.33 18.22 16.81
CA ALA A 75 -1.41 17.38 16.07
C ALA A 75 -1.55 17.58 14.56
N GLN A 76 -0.43 17.73 13.88
CA GLN A 76 -0.34 17.96 12.45
C GLN A 76 -0.02 16.65 11.74
N TYR A 77 -0.77 16.35 10.69
CA TYR A 77 -0.46 15.26 9.77
C TYR A 77 0.80 15.61 8.96
N ILE A 78 1.74 14.67 8.86
CA ILE A 78 3.05 14.89 8.25
C ILE A 78 3.36 13.87 7.15
N SER A 79 4.23 14.27 6.22
CA SER A 79 4.83 13.45 5.16
C SER A 79 6.35 13.38 5.35
N ASP A 80 7.06 12.80 4.39
CA ASP A 80 8.52 12.72 4.31
C ASP A 80 9.16 12.01 5.50
N VAL A 81 8.45 10.99 5.99
CA VAL A 81 8.94 10.12 7.06
C VAL A 81 9.64 8.93 6.43
N GLN A 82 10.92 8.72 6.76
CA GLN A 82 11.63 7.50 6.37
C GLN A 82 11.14 6.35 7.25
N ILE A 83 10.56 5.32 6.63
CA ILE A 83 10.03 4.13 7.29
C ILE A 83 10.89 2.92 6.95
N THR A 84 11.49 2.33 7.96
CA THR A 84 12.20 1.05 7.83
C THR A 84 11.56 0.00 8.73
N ILE A 85 11.10 -1.11 8.15
CA ILE A 85 10.53 -2.24 8.87
C ILE A 85 11.42 -3.46 8.71
N ARG A 86 11.70 -4.12 9.83
CA ARG A 86 12.47 -5.37 9.89
C ARG A 86 11.65 -6.50 10.48
N ASP A 87 11.82 -7.70 9.93
CA ASP A 87 11.24 -8.93 10.47
C ASP A 87 11.93 -9.40 11.78
N GLU A 88 11.46 -10.50 12.37
CA GLU A 88 12.04 -11.08 13.59
C GLU A 88 13.49 -11.55 13.41
N SER A 89 13.90 -11.87 12.18
CA SER A 89 15.27 -12.25 11.84
C SER A 89 16.18 -11.03 11.59
N GLY A 90 15.63 -9.82 11.61
CA GLY A 90 16.35 -8.57 11.39
C GLY A 90 16.47 -8.16 9.92
N ASN A 91 15.83 -8.88 8.98
CA ASN A 91 15.86 -8.53 7.57
C ASN A 91 14.96 -7.33 7.32
N THR A 92 15.45 -6.35 6.56
CA THR A 92 14.63 -5.23 6.11
C THR A 92 13.62 -5.71 5.08
N VAL A 93 12.33 -5.62 5.43
CA VAL A 93 11.20 -6.00 4.57
C VAL A 93 10.53 -4.80 3.93
N LEU A 94 10.73 -3.60 4.49
CA LEU A 94 10.31 -2.33 3.90
C LEU A 94 11.32 -1.25 4.28
N ASP A 95 11.66 -0.40 3.33
CA ASP A 95 12.45 0.81 3.46
C ASP A 95 11.94 1.85 2.46
N ALA A 96 11.04 2.73 2.90
CA ALA A 96 10.31 3.64 2.02
C ALA A 96 10.11 5.00 2.69
N ALA A 97 10.07 6.05 1.88
CA ALA A 97 9.65 7.37 2.33
C ALA A 97 8.12 7.47 2.24
N ALA A 98 7.46 7.91 3.32
CA ALA A 98 6.03 8.14 3.31
C ALA A 98 5.71 9.48 2.66
N GLU A 99 4.90 9.47 1.59
CA GLU A 99 4.49 10.64 0.81
C GLU A 99 3.25 11.34 1.41
N GLY A 100 2.72 10.82 2.52
CA GLY A 100 1.57 11.38 3.23
C GLY A 100 1.40 10.81 4.63
N PRO A 101 0.35 11.24 5.36
CA PRO A 101 0.15 10.86 6.75
C PRO A 101 -0.25 9.41 6.97
N TYR A 102 -0.62 8.69 5.91
CA TYR A 102 -0.99 7.30 5.98
C TYR A 102 -0.06 6.43 5.15
N LEU A 103 0.27 5.26 5.71
CA LEU A 103 0.99 4.20 5.04
C LEU A 103 0.29 2.87 5.29
N LEU A 104 -0.22 2.22 4.25
CA LEU A 104 -0.86 0.90 4.33
C LEU A 104 0.13 -0.12 3.82
N ILE A 105 0.35 -1.21 4.56
CA ILE A 105 1.43 -2.15 4.27
C ILE A 105 0.92 -3.59 4.37
N LYS A 106 1.19 -4.37 3.33
CA LYS A 106 0.94 -5.82 3.29
C LYS A 106 2.17 -6.57 3.79
N LEU A 107 2.11 -6.93 5.06
CA LEU A 107 3.07 -7.82 5.70
C LEU A 107 2.38 -9.12 6.13
N PRO A 108 3.06 -10.27 6.02
CA PRO A 108 2.60 -11.51 6.64
C PRO A 108 2.38 -11.36 8.15
N ALA A 109 1.64 -12.30 8.74
CA ALA A 109 1.56 -12.40 10.19
C ALA A 109 2.93 -12.73 10.77
N GLY A 110 3.34 -12.02 11.82
CA GLY A 110 4.68 -12.13 12.37
C GLY A 110 5.05 -10.94 13.27
N LYS A 111 6.24 -11.01 13.86
CA LYS A 111 6.79 -9.93 14.69
C LYS A 111 7.70 -9.03 13.86
N TYR A 112 7.57 -7.74 14.09
CA TYR A 112 8.30 -6.72 13.35
C TYR A 112 8.84 -5.63 14.28
N SER A 113 9.93 -5.02 13.84
CA SER A 113 10.41 -3.74 14.34
C SER A 113 10.28 -2.67 13.27
N LEU A 114 9.94 -1.47 13.68
CA LEU A 114 9.70 -0.31 12.84
C LEU A 114 10.51 0.85 13.38
N ASP A 115 11.32 1.42 12.50
CA ASP A 115 12.04 2.66 12.73
C ASP A 115 11.48 3.70 11.77
N ALA A 116 10.95 4.79 12.34
CA ALA A 116 10.33 5.86 11.59
C ALA A 116 11.06 7.16 11.89
N THR A 117 11.68 7.78 10.89
CA THR A 117 12.51 8.97 11.07
C THR A 117 11.87 10.18 10.39
N TYR A 118 11.70 11.26 11.16
CA TYR A 118 11.21 12.55 10.67
C TYR A 118 12.03 13.66 11.34
N ASN A 119 12.56 14.61 10.55
CA ASN A 119 13.39 15.74 11.03
C ASN A 119 14.45 15.30 12.08
N ALA A 120 15.30 14.33 11.71
CA ALA A 120 16.35 13.74 12.56
C ALA A 120 15.88 13.04 13.84
N THR A 121 14.57 12.94 14.09
CA THR A 121 14.00 12.22 15.23
C THR A 121 13.47 10.87 14.77
N THR A 122 14.05 9.79 15.30
CA THR A 122 13.62 8.42 15.02
C THR A 122 12.73 7.88 16.13
N LEU A 123 11.56 7.37 15.77
CA LEU A 123 10.67 6.61 16.63
C LEU A 123 10.86 5.12 16.37
N HIS A 124 11.11 4.37 17.45
CA HIS A 124 11.24 2.92 17.40
C HIS A 124 9.95 2.27 17.92
N ARG A 125 9.41 1.30 17.19
CA ARG A 125 8.23 0.51 17.58
C ARG A 125 8.47 -0.97 17.32
N LYS A 126 7.88 -1.80 18.17
CA LYS A 126 7.78 -3.24 17.94
C LYS A 126 6.30 -3.62 17.97
N PHE A 127 5.88 -4.47 17.05
CA PHE A 127 4.51 -4.94 17.00
C PHE A 127 4.44 -6.36 16.42
N ASN A 128 3.30 -7.00 16.64
CA ASN A 128 2.98 -8.31 16.10
C ASN A 128 1.74 -8.19 15.22
N LEU A 129 1.81 -8.73 14.02
CA LEU A 129 0.68 -8.84 13.10
C LEU A 129 0.07 -10.24 13.23
N GLN A 130 -1.26 -10.27 13.33
CA GLN A 130 -2.03 -11.52 13.41
C GLN A 130 -2.78 -11.72 12.10
N LYS A 131 -2.95 -12.97 11.69
CA LYS A 131 -3.66 -13.31 10.45
C LYS A 131 -5.11 -12.81 10.53
N GLY A 132 -5.54 -12.05 9.53
CA GLY A 132 -6.92 -11.55 9.41
C GLY A 132 -7.26 -10.38 10.35
N LEU A 133 -6.29 -9.84 11.08
CA LEU A 133 -6.49 -8.69 11.96
C LEU A 133 -5.62 -7.52 11.51
N GLY A 134 -6.27 -6.43 11.09
CA GLY A 134 -5.59 -5.17 10.79
C GLY A 134 -5.05 -4.51 12.06
N ARG A 135 -3.81 -4.01 11.99
CA ARG A 135 -3.16 -3.28 13.08
C ARG A 135 -2.93 -1.83 12.67
N LYS A 136 -3.49 -0.88 13.42
CA LYS A 136 -3.12 0.53 13.31
C LYS A 136 -2.00 0.88 14.29
N VAL A 137 -0.98 1.59 13.81
CA VAL A 137 0.11 2.16 14.62
C VAL A 137 0.17 3.66 14.36
N THR A 138 -0.18 4.46 15.36
CA THR A 138 -0.04 5.92 15.28
C THR A 138 1.33 6.32 15.83
N LEU A 139 2.08 7.06 15.02
CA LEU A 139 3.40 7.59 15.34
C LEU A 139 3.27 9.09 15.56
N ILE A 140 3.64 9.53 16.77
CA ILE A 140 3.54 10.93 17.19
C ILE A 140 4.94 11.45 17.46
N TRP A 141 5.42 12.35 16.61
CA TRP A 141 6.67 13.06 16.83
C TRP A 141 6.47 14.22 17.81
N PRO A 142 7.50 14.56 18.61
CA PRO A 142 7.45 15.78 19.42
C PRO A 142 7.30 17.01 18.51
N ALA A 143 6.75 18.08 19.08
CA ALA A 143 6.72 19.37 18.40
C ALA A 143 8.12 19.78 17.99
N ALA A 144 8.23 20.40 16.81
CA ALA A 144 9.48 21.00 16.38
C ALA A 144 9.94 21.99 17.46
N LYS A 145 11.20 21.87 17.89
CA LYS A 145 11.78 22.90 18.74
C LYS A 145 11.98 24.13 17.85
N ASN A 146 11.26 25.21 18.15
CA ASN A 146 11.65 26.53 17.67
C ASN A 146 12.92 26.90 18.44
N ASP A 147 14.08 26.82 17.79
CA ASP A 147 15.32 27.47 18.24
C ASP A 147 15.32 28.92 17.74
#